data_AF-A0A0P7C8B6-F1
#
_entry.id   AF-A0A0P7C8B6-F1
#
_cell.length_a   1.000
_cell.length_b   1.000
_cell.length_c   1.000
_cell.angle_alpha   90.00
_cell.angle_beta   90.00
_cell.angle_gamma   90.00
#
_symmetry.space_group_name_H-M   'P 1'
#
loop_
_entity.id
_entity.type
_entity.pdbx_description
1 polymer ?
#
loop_
_entity_poly.entity_id
_entity_poly.type
_entity_poly.pdbx_seq_one_letter_code
_entity_poly.pdbx_strand_id
1 'polypeptide(L)'
;MSVKKSLLYLSIALMLLFAFFQWNDPDPHIWIPIYLIVAFLGWRKMKYKDSSLVFILPAIVYFLWGVSLYPEQWEGVMLNEMGMKTINIELGRESLGLFINTLILLIYAFLPSNEA
;
A
#
# COMPACT_ATOMS: atom_id res chain seq x y z
N MET A 1 -21.42 10.04 8.23
CA MET A 1 -20.78 9.17 7.22
C MET A 1 -20.74 7.75 7.75
N SER A 2 -21.10 6.72 6.98
CA SER A 2 -21.02 5.32 7.45
C SER A 2 -19.55 4.94 7.71
N VAL A 3 -19.28 4.14 8.74
CA VAL A 3 -17.94 3.67 9.15
C VAL A 3 -17.15 3.12 7.95
N LYS A 4 -17.81 2.35 7.07
CA LYS A 4 -17.20 1.80 5.85
C LYS A 4 -16.69 2.90 4.91
N LYS A 5 -17.50 3.94 4.69
CA LYS A 5 -17.12 5.07 3.84
C LYS A 5 -15.97 5.85 4.48
N SER A 6 -16.00 6.07 5.80
CA SER A 6 -14.90 6.70 6.52
C SER A 6 -13.59 5.94 6.35
N LEU A 7 -13.63 4.61 6.46
CA LEU A 7 -12.45 3.76 6.25
C LEU A 7 -11.89 3.89 4.83
N LEU A 8 -12.76 3.88 3.81
CA LEU A 8 -12.35 4.05 2.41
C LEU A 8 -11.75 5.44 2.16
N TYR A 9 -12.38 6.52 2.63
CA TYR A 9 -11.81 7.87 2.50
C TYR A 9 -10.47 8.01 3.20
N LEU A 10 -10.35 7.49 4.43
CA LEU A 10 -9.10 7.56 5.20
C LEU A 10 -7.98 6.80 4.50
N SER A 11 -8.25 5.58 4.04
CA SER A 11 -7.25 4.78 3.33
C SER A 11 -6.84 5.43 2.01
N ILE A 12 -7.79 5.97 1.22
CA ILE A 12 -7.46 6.72 0.00
C ILE A 12 -6.56 7.93 0.31
N ALA A 13 -6.94 8.75 1.30
CA ALA A 13 -6.16 9.92 1.67
C ALA A 13 -4.75 9.53 2.15
N LEU A 14 -4.63 8.44 2.91
CA LEU A 14 -3.35 7.91 3.36
C LEU A 14 -2.49 7.43 2.19
N MET A 15 -3.05 6.72 1.21
CA MET A 15 -2.30 6.27 0.03
C MET A 15 -1.84 7.44 -0.83
N LEU A 16 -2.66 8.48 -0.98
CA LEU A 16 -2.25 9.71 -1.67
C LEU A 16 -1.13 10.43 -0.92
N LEU A 17 -1.17 10.46 0.41
CA LEU A 17 -0.10 11.02 1.23
C LEU A 17 1.20 10.23 1.08
N PHE A 18 1.13 8.90 1.08
CA PHE A 18 2.30 8.05 0.83
C PHE A 18 2.88 8.27 -0.56
N ALA A 19 2.03 8.31 -1.60
CA ALA A 19 2.46 8.66 -2.95
C ALA A 19 3.16 10.02 -3.00
N PHE A 20 2.64 11.04 -2.30
CA PHE A 20 3.29 12.35 -2.23
C PHE A 20 4.69 12.28 -1.60
N PHE A 21 4.86 11.52 -0.51
CA PHE A 21 6.17 11.41 0.15
C PHE A 21 7.21 10.60 -0.64
N GLN A 22 6.79 9.74 -1.58
CA GLN A 22 7.72 9.00 -2.44
C GLN A 22 8.54 9.89 -3.37
N TRP A 23 8.20 11.17 -3.54
CA TRP A 23 9.04 12.10 -4.29
C TRP A 23 10.44 12.30 -3.67
N ASN A 24 10.63 11.89 -2.41
CA ASN A 24 11.91 11.90 -1.70
C ASN A 24 12.68 10.57 -1.80
N ASP A 25 12.11 9.57 -2.46
CA ASP A 25 12.73 8.26 -2.64
C ASP A 25 13.62 8.26 -3.91
N PRO A 26 14.71 7.46 -3.99
CA PRO A 26 15.51 7.34 -5.21
C PRO A 26 14.73 6.89 -6.45
N ASP A 27 13.67 6.07 -6.29
CA ASP A 27 12.91 5.49 -7.41
C ASP A 27 11.41 5.86 -7.38
N PRO A 28 11.04 7.16 -7.43
CA PRO A 28 9.67 7.63 -7.23
C PRO A 28 8.70 7.10 -8.30
N HIS A 29 9.21 6.87 -9.51
CA HIS A 29 8.45 6.41 -10.66
C HIS A 29 7.90 4.99 -10.49
N ILE A 30 8.49 4.18 -9.60
CA ILE A 30 8.00 2.84 -9.23
C ILE A 30 7.01 2.97 -8.06
N TRP A 31 7.40 3.67 -7.01
CA TRP A 31 6.65 3.69 -5.75
C TRP A 31 5.35 4.49 -5.81
N ILE A 32 5.32 5.59 -6.55
CA ILE A 32 4.12 6.43 -6.67
C ILE A 32 2.95 5.68 -7.30
N PRO A 33 3.11 5.03 -8.49
CA PRO A 33 2.04 4.24 -9.08
C PRO A 33 1.49 3.16 -8.14
N ILE A 34 2.34 2.52 -7.34
CA ILE A 34 1.93 1.44 -6.43
C ILE A 34 0.87 1.94 -5.44
N TYR A 35 1.11 3.09 -4.80
CA TYR A 35 0.14 3.70 -3.88
C TYR A 35 -1.08 4.26 -4.60
N LEU A 36 -0.90 4.88 -5.78
CA LEU A 36 -2.01 5.43 -6.57
C LEU A 36 -2.98 4.34 -7.05
N ILE A 37 -2.49 3.14 -7.38
CA ILE A 37 -3.34 2.00 -7.73
C ILE A 37 -4.25 1.63 -6.55
N VAL A 38 -3.71 1.57 -5.32
CA VAL A 38 -4.51 1.26 -4.12
C VAL A 38 -5.52 2.37 -3.83
N ALA A 39 -5.13 3.64 -3.96
CA ALA A 39 -6.03 4.78 -3.82
C ALA A 39 -7.19 4.71 -4.84
N PHE A 40 -6.87 4.42 -6.10
CA PHE A 40 -7.85 4.27 -7.16
C PHE A 40 -8.81 3.11 -6.88
N LEU A 41 -8.31 1.95 -6.43
CA LEU A 41 -9.14 0.80 -6.08
C LEU A 41 -10.05 1.09 -4.88
N GLY A 42 -9.59 1.89 -3.91
CA GLY A 42 -10.42 2.38 -2.82
C GLY A 42 -11.59 3.24 -3.33
N TRP A 43 -11.31 4.21 -4.22
CA TRP A 43 -12.35 5.02 -4.87
C TRP A 43 -13.31 4.15 -5.68
N ARG A 44 -12.78 3.19 -6.44
CA ARG A 44 -13.55 2.26 -7.26
C ARG A 44 -14.53 1.43 -6.41
N LYS A 45 -14.08 0.92 -5.25
CA LYS A 45 -14.91 0.19 -4.28
C LYS A 45 -16.11 1.01 -3.77
N MET A 46 -16.00 2.33 -3.73
CA MET A 46 -17.11 3.20 -3.34
C MET A 46 -18.17 3.36 -4.43
N LYS A 47 -17.77 3.25 -5.70
CA LYS A 47 -18.61 3.57 -6.85
C LYS A 47 -19.25 2.33 -7.49
N TYR A 48 -18.56 1.19 -7.44
CA TYR A 48 -18.94 -0.03 -8.16
C TYR A 48 -19.07 -1.24 -7.22
N LYS A 49 -19.87 -2.22 -7.64
CA LYS A 49 -20.00 -3.54 -6.97
C LYS A 49 -19.01 -4.52 -7.58
N ASP A 50 -17.72 -4.25 -7.40
CA ASP A 50 -16.65 -5.11 -7.91
C ASP A 50 -16.60 -6.45 -7.16
N SER A 51 -16.25 -7.51 -7.89
CA SER A 51 -15.87 -8.80 -7.31
C SER A 51 -14.64 -8.64 -6.42
N SER A 52 -14.57 -9.39 -5.31
CA SER A 52 -13.41 -9.41 -4.41
C SER A 52 -12.09 -9.71 -5.13
N LEU A 53 -12.14 -10.43 -6.27
CA LEU A 53 -10.97 -10.74 -7.09
C LEU A 53 -10.25 -9.48 -7.62
N VAL A 54 -10.97 -8.38 -7.85
CA VAL A 54 -10.38 -7.10 -8.30
C VAL A 54 -9.35 -6.57 -7.30
N PHE A 55 -9.50 -6.92 -6.02
CA PHE A 55 -8.60 -6.50 -4.95
C PHE A 55 -7.60 -7.60 -4.54
N ILE A 56 -8.02 -8.88 -4.58
CA ILE A 56 -7.18 -10.02 -4.21
C ILE A 56 -6.01 -10.20 -5.17
N LEU A 57 -6.23 -10.05 -6.49
CA LEU A 57 -5.16 -10.23 -7.48
C LEU A 57 -3.99 -9.26 -7.27
N PRO A 58 -4.19 -7.92 -7.20
CA PRO A 58 -3.09 -7.01 -6.89
C PRO A 58 -2.52 -7.22 -5.49
N ALA A 59 -3.33 -7.65 -4.50
CA ALA A 59 -2.83 -7.96 -3.17
C ALA A 59 -1.81 -9.12 -3.20
N ILE A 60 -2.07 -10.18 -3.96
CA ILE A 60 -1.13 -11.30 -4.13
C ILE A 60 0.17 -10.82 -4.79
N VAL A 61 0.08 -10.02 -5.85
CA VAL A 61 1.26 -9.48 -6.54
C VAL A 61 2.11 -8.65 -5.58
N TYR A 62 1.48 -7.72 -4.86
CA TYR A 62 2.19 -6.86 -3.90
C TYR A 62 2.76 -7.65 -2.73
N PHE A 63 2.05 -8.67 -2.25
CA PHE A 63 2.55 -9.54 -1.19
C PHE A 63 3.80 -10.30 -1.63
N LEU A 64 3.76 -10.97 -2.78
CA LEU A 64 4.89 -11.74 -3.29
C LEU A 64 6.08 -10.83 -3.59
N TRP A 65 5.83 -9.63 -4.13
CA TRP A 65 6.89 -8.66 -4.37
C TRP A 65 7.48 -8.14 -3.05
N GLY A 66 6.65 -7.84 -2.06
CA GLY A 66 7.10 -7.44 -0.72
C GLY A 66 7.96 -8.52 -0.06
N VAL A 67 7.59 -9.79 -0.21
CA VAL A 67 8.42 -10.93 0.26
C VAL A 67 9.76 -10.98 -0.47
N SER A 68 9.78 -10.77 -1.78
CA SER A 68 11.02 -10.79 -2.57
C SER A 68 11.97 -9.62 -2.26
N LEU A 69 11.44 -8.51 -1.76
CA LEU A 69 12.21 -7.35 -1.32
C LEU A 69 12.50 -7.37 0.19
N TYR A 70 12.09 -8.41 0.91
CA TYR A 70 12.36 -8.47 2.35
C TYR A 70 13.88 -8.54 2.58
N PRO A 71 14.45 -7.68 3.45
CA PRO A 71 15.89 -7.59 3.60
C PRO A 71 16.46 -8.87 4.23
N GLU A 72 17.69 -9.22 3.85
CA GLU A 72 18.40 -10.37 4.43
C GLU A 72 18.58 -10.21 5.94
N GLN A 73 18.78 -8.98 6.40
CA GLN A 73 18.87 -8.62 7.81
C GLN A 73 17.93 -7.47 8.11
N TRP A 74 17.07 -7.66 9.11
CA TRP A 74 16.16 -6.61 9.55
C TRP A 74 16.89 -5.55 10.38
N GLU A 75 17.09 -4.37 9.80
CA GLU A 75 17.70 -3.20 10.46
C GLU A 75 16.68 -2.16 10.93
N GLY A 76 15.39 -2.37 10.62
CA GLY A 76 14.32 -1.41 10.88
C GLY A 76 14.04 -0.47 9.71
N VAL A 77 13.32 0.62 9.99
CA VAL A 77 12.88 1.62 9.00
C VAL A 77 13.47 3.00 9.22
N MET A 78 14.13 3.20 10.37
CA MET A 78 14.82 4.44 10.72
C MET A 78 16.21 4.44 10.09
N LEU A 79 16.78 5.63 9.92
CA LEU A 79 18.19 5.76 9.54
C LEU A 79 19.07 5.13 10.61
N ASN A 80 20.22 4.61 10.20
CA ASN A 80 21.18 4.04 11.14
C ASN A 80 21.80 5.12 12.06
N GLU A 81 22.66 4.71 12.98
CA GLU A 81 23.29 5.61 13.97
C GLU A 81 24.11 6.76 13.33
N MET A 82 24.57 6.58 12.09
CA MET A 82 25.28 7.62 11.32
C MET A 82 24.35 8.47 10.45
N GLY A 83 23.03 8.30 10.57
CA GLY A 83 22.03 9.00 9.76
C GLY A 83 21.95 8.52 8.31
N MET A 84 22.47 7.34 8.00
CA MET A 84 22.46 6.78 6.64
C MET A 84 21.32 5.77 6.45
N LYS A 85 20.73 5.78 5.25
CA LYS A 85 19.84 4.73 4.75
C LYS A 85 20.73 3.61 4.19
N THR A 86 20.76 2.46 4.86
CA THR A 86 21.41 1.25 4.33
C THR A 86 20.49 0.56 3.32
N ILE A 87 21.05 -0.36 2.53
CA ILE A 87 20.24 -1.15 1.59
C ILE A 87 19.17 -1.99 2.32
N ASN A 88 19.49 -2.53 3.50
CA ASN A 88 18.54 -3.30 4.29
C ASN A 88 17.40 -2.43 4.84
N ILE A 89 17.69 -1.19 5.24
CA ILE A 89 16.66 -0.21 5.65
C ILE A 89 15.78 0.17 4.45
N GLU A 90 16.37 0.34 3.27
CA GLU A 90 15.65 0.62 2.02
C GLU A 90 14.69 -0.51 1.65
N LEU A 91 15.21 -1.72 1.51
CA LEU A 91 14.44 -2.93 1.25
C LEU A 91 13.36 -3.16 2.31
N GLY A 92 13.67 -2.93 3.59
CA GLY A 92 12.71 -3.02 4.68
C GLY A 92 11.55 -2.03 4.54
N ARG A 93 11.83 -0.77 4.16
CA ARG A 93 10.80 0.26 3.93
C ARG A 93 9.92 -0.08 2.73
N GLU A 94 10.51 -0.53 1.63
CA GLU A 94 9.82 -0.89 0.39
C GLU A 94 8.93 -2.12 0.59
N SER A 95 9.48 -3.17 1.20
CA SER A 95 8.77 -4.40 1.57
C SER A 95 7.57 -4.11 2.48
N LEU A 96 7.76 -3.33 3.55
CA LEU A 96 6.66 -2.93 4.43
C LEU A 96 5.61 -2.07 3.72
N GLY A 97 6.02 -1.17 2.83
CA GLY A 97 5.11 -0.39 2.00
C GLY A 97 4.18 -1.28 1.17
N LEU A 98 4.74 -2.31 0.53
CA LEU A 98 3.98 -3.31 -0.22
C LEU A 98 3.06 -4.16 0.67
N PHE A 99 3.49 -4.53 1.88
CA PHE A 99 2.63 -5.25 2.83
C PHE A 99 1.47 -4.40 3.37
N ILE A 100 1.69 -3.11 3.63
CA ILE A 100 0.61 -2.19 4.00
C ILE A 100 -0.41 -2.10 2.87
N ASN A 101 0.06 -1.95 1.62
CA ASN A 101 -0.82 -1.93 0.45
C ASN A 101 -1.60 -3.25 0.30
N THR A 102 -0.94 -4.39 0.51
CA THR A 102 -1.57 -5.72 0.52
C THR A 102 -2.70 -5.77 1.54
N LEU A 103 -2.44 -5.36 2.78
CA LEU A 103 -3.43 -5.39 3.86
C LEU A 103 -4.66 -4.52 3.52
N ILE A 104 -4.44 -3.33 2.98
CA ILE A 104 -5.53 -2.42 2.56
C ILE A 104 -6.36 -3.05 1.44
N LEU A 105 -5.72 -3.66 0.44
CA LEU A 105 -6.42 -4.35 -0.65
C LEU A 105 -7.25 -5.53 -0.14
N LEU A 106 -6.72 -6.33 0.81
CA LEU A 106 -7.49 -7.40 1.45
C LEU A 106 -8.68 -6.84 2.22
N ILE A 107 -8.52 -5.72 2.95
CA ILE A 107 -9.64 -5.03 3.60
C ILE A 107 -10.71 -4.66 2.55
N TYR A 108 -10.33 -4.10 1.39
CA TYR A 108 -11.28 -3.78 0.32
C TYR A 108 -11.99 -5.02 -0.25
N ALA A 109 -11.27 -6.14 -0.37
CA ALA A 109 -11.81 -7.41 -0.87
C ALA A 109 -12.96 -7.93 0.01
N PHE A 110 -12.80 -7.83 1.33
CA PHE A 110 -13.76 -8.36 2.31
C PHE A 110 -14.71 -7.30 2.88
N LEU A 111 -14.50 -6.02 2.58
CA LEU A 111 -15.45 -4.97 2.93
C LEU A 111 -16.76 -5.19 2.15
N PRO A 112 -17.92 -5.38 2.83
CA PRO A 112 -19.15 -5.69 2.13
C PRO A 112 -19.60 -4.48 1.32
N SER A 113 -19.89 -4.69 0.03
CA SER A 113 -20.53 -3.68 -0.83
C SER A 113 -21.87 -3.28 -0.24
N ASN A 114 -22.23 -2.00 -0.33
CA ASN A 114 -23.58 -1.60 0.07
C ASN A 114 -24.60 -2.33 -0.83
N GLU A 115 -25.59 -2.96 -0.21
CA GLU A 115 -26.79 -3.39 -0.92
C GLU A 115 -27.40 -2.15 -1.59
N ALA A 116 -27.86 -2.32 -2.84
CA ALA A 116 -28.43 -1.22 -3.60
C ALA A 116 -29.87 -0.99 -3.13
#